data_AF-V5GIM9-F1
#
_entry.id   AF-V5GIM9-F1
#
_cell.length_a   1.000
_cell.length_b   1.000
_cell.length_c   1.000
_cell.angle_alpha   90.00
_cell.angle_beta   90.00
_cell.angle_gamma   90.00
#
_symmetry.space_group_name_H-M   'P 1'
#
loop_
_entity.id
_entity.type
_entity.pdbx_description
1 polymer ?
#
loop_
_entity_poly.entity_id
_entity_poly.type
_entity_poly.pdbx_seq_one_letter_code
_entity_poly.pdbx_strand_id
1 'polypeptide(L)'
;MSQFGWLIADPICSMFIATLIGVSVLPLLRDSIYVLMQRTPKELDAVLPGCYQRVMQLEGVYSVQEPHFWTLCSDVFIGTLKIEVAKGADTSYLLSCTHSIFTQAGVKQLYVQIDYAPM
;
A
#
# COMPACT_ATOMS: atom_id res chain seq x y z
N MET A 1 38.41 -20.46 45.56
CA MET A 1 37.08 -19.83 45.37
C MET A 1 37.23 -18.62 44.45
N SER A 2 37.20 -18.80 43.13
CA SER A 2 37.21 -17.67 42.19
C SER A 2 36.56 -18.07 40.85
N GLN A 3 35.29 -18.45 40.89
CA GLN A 3 34.45 -18.61 39.69
C GLN A 3 33.35 -17.54 39.60
N PHE A 4 33.25 -16.63 40.58
CA PHE A 4 32.23 -15.57 40.59
C PHE A 4 32.39 -14.54 39.46
N GLY A 5 33.60 -14.31 38.96
CA GLY A 5 33.83 -13.41 37.81
C GLY A 5 33.25 -13.94 36.49
N TRP A 6 33.25 -15.27 36.30
CA TRP A 6 32.65 -15.93 35.12
C TRP A 6 31.12 -15.90 35.17
N LEU A 7 30.52 -15.99 36.37
CA LEU A 7 29.07 -15.92 36.57
C LEU A 7 28.47 -14.52 36.34
N ILE A 8 29.28 -13.45 36.39
CA ILE A 8 28.86 -12.07 36.09
C ILE A 8 29.10 -11.71 34.62
N ALA A 9 30.10 -12.30 33.97
CA ALA A 9 30.38 -12.09 32.56
C ALA A 9 29.23 -12.58 31.65
N ASP A 10 28.63 -13.72 32.00
CA ASP A 10 27.53 -14.34 31.26
C ASP A 10 26.24 -13.47 31.19
N PRO A 11 25.72 -12.89 32.30
CA PRO A 11 24.56 -12.01 32.24
C PRO A 11 24.85 -10.68 31.52
N ILE A 12 26.06 -10.13 31.60
CA ILE A 12 26.43 -8.92 30.83
C ILE A 12 26.43 -9.22 29.33
N CYS A 13 27.01 -10.36 28.94
CA CYS A 13 27.01 -10.81 27.55
C CYS A 13 25.57 -11.06 27.05
N SER A 14 24.74 -11.72 27.86
CA SER A 14 23.32 -11.95 27.56
C SER A 14 22.52 -10.66 27.39
N MET A 15 22.75 -9.66 28.25
CA MET A 15 22.08 -8.36 28.17
C MET A 15 22.52 -7.58 26.91
N PHE A 16 23.79 -7.68 26.53
CA PHE A 16 24.31 -7.09 25.29
C PHE A 16 23.65 -7.73 24.05
N ILE A 17 23.63 -9.06 23.99
CA ILE A 17 22.99 -9.81 22.90
C ILE A 17 21.48 -9.52 22.85
N ALA A 18 20.79 -9.51 23.99
CA ALA A 18 19.37 -9.18 24.06
C ALA A 18 19.08 -7.78 23.52
N THR A 19 19.94 -6.80 23.83
CA THR A 19 19.81 -5.43 23.31
C THR A 19 20.03 -5.38 21.81
N LEU A 20 21.07 -6.06 21.28
CA LEU A 20 21.33 -6.15 19.85
C LEU A 20 20.18 -6.80 19.07
N ILE A 21 19.60 -7.87 19.62
CA ILE A 21 18.42 -8.54 19.03
C ILE A 21 17.23 -7.59 19.08
N GLY A 22 16.97 -6.94 20.22
CA GLY A 22 15.88 -5.98 20.36
C GLY A 22 15.96 -4.84 19.35
N VAL A 23 17.15 -4.24 19.17
CA VAL A 23 17.38 -3.18 18.17
C VAL A 23 17.15 -3.69 16.75
N SER A 24 17.52 -4.95 16.45
CA SER A 24 17.35 -5.54 15.12
C SER A 24 15.89 -5.89 14.80
N VAL A 25 15.12 -6.34 15.80
CA VAL A 25 13.72 -6.77 15.61
C VAL A 25 12.73 -5.60 15.61
N LEU A 26 13.03 -4.50 16.32
CA LEU A 26 12.19 -3.30 16.33
C LEU A 26 11.84 -2.74 14.94
N PRO A 27 12.77 -2.54 13.99
CA PRO A 27 12.43 -2.08 12.65
C PRO A 27 11.57 -3.11 11.89
N LEU A 28 11.89 -4.41 11.98
CA LEU A 28 11.12 -5.49 11.36
C LEU A 28 9.66 -5.54 11.85
N LEU A 29 9.46 -5.36 13.16
CA LEU A 29 8.13 -5.27 13.75
C LEU A 29 7.39 -4.03 13.26
N ARG A 30 8.06 -2.88 13.17
CA ARG A 30 7.45 -1.65 12.64
C ARG A 30 7.02 -1.81 11.19
N ASP A 31 7.85 -2.38 10.33
CA ASP A 31 7.50 -2.66 8.93
C ASP A 31 6.27 -3.58 8.84
N SER A 32 6.25 -4.64 9.64
CA SER A 32 5.09 -5.56 9.70
C SER A 32 3.82 -4.84 10.18
N ILE A 33 3.92 -3.98 11.18
CA ILE A 33 2.81 -3.15 11.66
C ILE A 33 2.36 -2.16 10.57
N TYR A 34 3.28 -1.56 9.81
CA TYR A 34 2.91 -0.64 8.72
C TYR A 34 2.13 -1.33 7.61
N VAL A 35 2.51 -2.55 7.25
CA VAL A 35 1.75 -3.39 6.31
C VAL A 35 0.36 -3.72 6.89
N LEU A 36 0.29 -4.14 8.16
CA LEU A 36 -0.98 -4.46 8.82
C LEU A 36 -1.92 -3.26 8.97
N MET A 37 -1.37 -2.07 9.21
CA MET A 37 -2.13 -0.83 9.27
C MET A 37 -2.63 -0.35 7.89
N GLN A 38 -2.42 -1.13 6.82
CA GLN A 38 -2.85 -0.81 5.46
C GLN A 38 -2.38 0.58 5.04
N ARG A 39 -1.14 0.94 5.42
CA ARG A 39 -0.61 2.25 5.12
C ARG A 39 -0.52 2.45 3.60
N THR A 40 -0.96 3.63 3.16
CA THR A 40 -0.83 4.07 1.77
C THR A 40 0.66 4.14 1.42
N PRO A 41 1.14 3.39 0.40
CA PRO A 41 2.54 3.40 0.00
C PRO A 41 2.93 4.80 -0.52
N LYS A 42 4.00 5.37 0.06
CA LYS A 42 4.51 6.70 -0.32
C LYS A 42 4.92 6.80 -1.78
N GLU A 43 5.38 5.70 -2.36
CA GLU A 43 5.79 5.62 -3.78
C GLU A 43 4.59 5.77 -4.70
N LEU A 44 3.45 5.18 -4.33
CA LEU A 44 2.23 5.30 -5.10
C LEU A 44 1.68 6.72 -4.95
N ASP A 45 1.69 7.31 -3.75
CA ASP A 45 1.16 8.66 -3.46
C ASP A 45 1.64 9.74 -4.46
N ALA A 46 2.88 9.65 -4.93
CA ALA A 46 3.43 10.55 -5.95
C ALA A 46 2.87 10.32 -7.38
N VAL A 47 2.46 9.08 -7.70
CA VAL A 47 1.99 8.65 -9.02
C VAL A 47 0.46 8.71 -9.13
N LEU A 48 -0.26 8.54 -8.01
CA LEU A 48 -1.72 8.58 -7.94
C LEU A 48 -2.35 9.81 -8.63
N PRO A 49 -1.87 11.06 -8.38
CA PRO A 49 -2.44 12.25 -9.02
C PRO A 49 -2.41 12.19 -10.55
N GLY A 50 -1.32 11.68 -11.12
CA GLY A 50 -1.19 11.49 -12.56
C GLY A 50 -2.13 10.41 -13.10
N CYS A 51 -2.32 9.32 -12.36
CA CYS A 51 -3.28 8.27 -12.72
C CYS A 51 -4.71 8.80 -12.71
N TYR A 52 -5.12 9.54 -11.68
CA TYR A 52 -6.47 10.13 -11.61
C TYR A 52 -6.73 11.07 -12.77
N GLN A 53 -5.75 11.92 -13.11
CA GLN A 53 -5.89 12.85 -14.24
C GLN A 53 -6.08 12.09 -15.57
N ARG A 54 -5.37 10.99 -15.78
CA ARG A 54 -5.55 10.15 -16.98
C ARG A 54 -6.90 9.46 -17.02
N VAL A 55 -7.41 9.00 -15.87
CA VAL A 55 -8.74 8.39 -15.76
C VAL A 55 -9.84 9.44 -16.00
N MET A 56 -9.68 10.66 -15.48
CA MET A 56 -10.60 11.79 -15.74
C MET A 56 -10.59 12.26 -17.20
N GLN A 57 -9.52 11.99 -17.96
CA GLN A 57 -9.44 12.30 -19.39
C GLN A 57 -10.16 11.27 -20.27
N LEU A 58 -10.59 10.13 -19.73
CA LEU A 58 -11.34 9.13 -20.49
C LEU A 58 -12.75 9.66 -20.80
N GLU A 59 -13.17 9.51 -22.05
CA GLU A 59 -14.50 9.95 -22.48
C GLU A 59 -15.59 9.21 -21.71
N GLY A 60 -16.46 9.98 -21.04
CA GLY A 60 -17.57 9.44 -20.27
C GLY A 60 -17.30 9.25 -18.78
N VAL A 61 -16.12 9.59 -18.26
CA VAL A 61 -15.83 9.65 -16.81
C VAL A 61 -16.12 11.07 -16.29
N TYR A 62 -17.02 11.19 -15.31
CA TYR A 62 -17.35 12.46 -14.65
C TYR A 62 -16.44 12.75 -13.47
N SER A 63 -16.20 11.76 -12.62
CA SER A 63 -15.41 11.93 -11.40
C SER A 63 -14.84 10.61 -10.90
N VAL A 64 -13.72 10.69 -10.18
CA VAL A 64 -13.14 9.58 -9.43
C VAL A 64 -13.39 9.84 -7.95
N GLN A 65 -14.10 8.94 -7.29
CA GLN A 65 -14.46 9.03 -5.89
C GLN A 65 -13.78 7.95 -5.05
N GLU A 66 -13.57 8.27 -3.77
CA GLU A 66 -13.12 7.36 -2.72
C GLU A 66 -11.96 6.42 -3.13
N PRO A 67 -10.85 6.95 -3.69
CA PRO A 67 -9.72 6.10 -3.98
C PRO A 67 -9.01 5.67 -2.69
N HIS A 68 -8.97 4.37 -2.44
CA HIS A 68 -8.30 3.78 -1.30
C HIS A 68 -7.20 2.85 -1.80
N PHE A 69 -5.94 3.15 -1.46
CA PHE A 69 -4.79 2.35 -1.83
C PHE A 69 -4.04 1.92 -0.57
N TRP A 70 -3.65 0.65 -0.52
CA TRP A 70 -2.92 0.07 0.58
C TRP A 70 -1.89 -0.95 0.11
N THR A 71 -0.94 -1.24 0.98
CA THR A 71 0.09 -2.27 0.75
C THR A 71 -0.36 -3.56 1.42
N LEU A 72 -0.54 -4.64 0.65
CA LEU A 72 -0.93 -5.95 1.19
C LEU A 72 0.27 -6.71 1.76
N CYS A 73 1.38 -6.68 1.04
CA CYS A 73 2.64 -7.34 1.39
C CYS A 73 3.78 -6.51 0.78
N SER A 74 5.03 -6.73 1.19
CA SER A 74 6.18 -6.05 0.61
C SER A 74 6.10 -6.10 -0.93
N ASP A 75 6.06 -4.93 -1.58
CA ASP A 75 5.97 -4.79 -3.04
C ASP A 75 4.65 -5.30 -3.69
N VAL A 76 3.56 -5.38 -2.92
CA VAL A 76 2.22 -5.72 -3.42
C VAL A 76 1.25 -4.61 -3.05
N PHE A 77 0.94 -3.78 -4.03
CA PHE A 77 -0.01 -2.68 -3.91
C PHE A 77 -1.40 -3.08 -4.40
N ILE A 78 -2.40 -2.76 -3.58
CA ILE A 78 -3.81 -3.00 -3.89
C ILE A 78 -4.55 -1.68 -3.80
N GLY A 79 -5.52 -1.48 -4.69
CA GLY A 79 -6.36 -0.30 -4.71
C GLY A 79 -7.83 -0.63 -4.93
N THR A 80 -8.70 0.18 -4.34
CA THR A 80 -10.10 0.31 -4.71
C THR A 80 -10.36 1.76 -5.11
N LEU A 81 -11.21 1.95 -6.11
CA LEU A 81 -11.68 3.29 -6.46
C LEU A 81 -13.07 3.20 -7.07
N LYS A 82 -13.82 4.29 -6.95
CA LYS A 82 -15.11 4.45 -7.59
C LYS A 82 -14.98 5.45 -8.74
N ILE A 83 -15.57 5.14 -9.88
CA ILE A 83 -15.68 6.06 -11.01
C ILE A 83 -17.14 6.34 -11.30
N GLU A 84 -17.48 7.61 -11.44
CA GLU A 84 -18.78 8.02 -11.97
C GLU A 84 -18.69 8.15 -13.47
N VAL A 85 -19.58 7.46 -14.19
CA VAL A 85 -19.62 7.45 -15.64
C VAL A 85 -20.98 7.88 -16.19
N ALA A 86 -20.98 8.35 -17.43
CA ALA A 86 -22.19 8.68 -18.17
C ALA A 86 -22.99 7.42 -18.53
N LYS A 87 -24.33 7.52 -18.51
CA LYS A 87 -25.26 6.40 -18.82
C LYS A 87 -25.15 5.82 -20.24
N GLY A 88 -24.41 6.49 -21.13
CA GLY A 88 -24.17 6.03 -22.51
C GLY A 88 -22.72 5.62 -22.80
N ALA A 89 -21.86 5.54 -21.78
CA ALA A 89 -20.45 5.20 -21.96
C ALA A 89 -20.21 3.67 -21.94
N ASP A 90 -19.22 3.22 -22.70
CA ASP A 90 -18.76 1.83 -22.69
C ASP A 90 -18.01 1.49 -21.38
N THR A 91 -18.74 0.92 -20.42
CA THR A 91 -18.20 0.55 -19.10
C THR A 91 -17.05 -0.45 -19.18
N SER A 92 -17.14 -1.44 -20.08
CA SER A 92 -16.08 -2.44 -20.30
C SER A 92 -14.78 -1.83 -20.81
N TYR A 93 -14.88 -0.83 -21.70
CA TYR A 93 -13.73 -0.11 -22.21
C TYR A 93 -13.08 0.74 -21.10
N LEU A 94 -13.89 1.50 -20.36
CA LEU A 94 -13.43 2.33 -19.25
C LEU A 94 -12.75 1.50 -18.14
N LEU A 95 -13.32 0.34 -17.78
CA LEU A 95 -12.72 -0.61 -16.84
C LEU A 95 -11.35 -1.08 -17.32
N SER A 96 -11.25 -1.49 -18.58
CA SER A 96 -10.00 -2.01 -19.16
C SER A 96 -8.91 -0.94 -19.23
N CYS A 97 -9.26 0.28 -19.64
CA CYS A 97 -8.35 1.42 -19.66
C CYS A 97 -7.90 1.81 -18.26
N THR A 98 -8.83 1.91 -17.31
CA THR A 98 -8.52 2.24 -15.90
C THR A 98 -7.58 1.19 -15.30
N HIS A 99 -7.88 -0.09 -15.49
CA HIS A 99 -7.01 -1.17 -15.02
C HIS A 99 -5.61 -1.06 -15.64
N SER A 100 -5.50 -0.78 -16.94
CA SER A 100 -4.21 -0.63 -17.62
C SER A 100 -3.38 0.53 -17.08
N ILE A 101 -4.01 1.68 -16.78
CA ILE A 101 -3.33 2.87 -16.23
C ILE A 101 -2.74 2.57 -14.84
N PHE A 102 -3.50 1.91 -13.96
CA PHE A 102 -3.04 1.60 -12.61
C PHE A 102 -2.06 0.41 -12.57
N THR A 103 -2.20 -0.57 -13.47
CA THR A 103 -1.19 -1.64 -13.62
C THR A 103 0.16 -1.07 -14.05
N GLN A 104 0.18 -0.07 -14.95
CA GLN A 104 1.41 0.64 -15.32
C GLN A 104 2.03 1.43 -14.16
N ALA A 105 1.21 1.89 -13.21
CA ALA A 105 1.65 2.55 -11.99
C ALA A 105 2.17 1.60 -10.90
N GLY A 106 2.15 0.28 -11.14
CA GLY A 106 2.63 -0.74 -10.20
C GLY A 106 1.55 -1.36 -9.29
N VAL A 107 0.27 -1.02 -9.49
CA VAL A 107 -0.84 -1.63 -8.75
C VAL A 107 -1.10 -3.04 -9.28
N LYS A 108 -0.86 -4.06 -8.45
CA LYS A 108 -1.06 -5.48 -8.85
C LYS A 108 -2.52 -5.86 -8.90
N GLN A 109 -3.32 -5.37 -7.96
CA GLN A 109 -4.74 -5.69 -7.89
C GLN A 109 -5.57 -4.43 -7.68
N LEU A 110 -6.46 -4.17 -8.62
CA LEU A 110 -7.33 -3.00 -8.62
C LEU A 110 -8.79 -3.44 -8.69
N TYR A 111 -9.61 -2.89 -7.79
CA TYR A 111 -11.07 -3.03 -7.84
C TYR A 111 -11.68 -1.69 -8.21
N VAL A 112 -12.31 -1.63 -9.38
CA VAL A 112 -12.98 -0.43 -9.89
C VAL A 112 -14.48 -0.65 -9.78
N GLN A 113 -15.15 0.20 -9.01
CA GLN A 113 -16.61 0.25 -8.97
C GLN A 113 -17.08 1.37 -9.89
N ILE A 114 -18.04 1.04 -10.76
CA ILE A 114 -18.67 2.00 -11.66
C ILE A 114 -19.99 2.44 -11.05
N ASP A 115 -20.16 3.74 -10.90
CA ASP A 115 -21.42 4.37 -10.56
C ASP A 115 -21.90 5.25 -11.72
N TYR A 116 -23.21 5.42 -11.85
CA TYR A 116 -23.77 6.26 -12.92
C TYR A 116 -24.20 7.57 -12.32
N ALA A 117 -23.71 8.68 -12.87
CA ALA A 117 -24.11 10.00 -12.41
C ALA A 117 -25.65 10.13 -12.44
N PRO A 118 -26.30 10.55 -11.32
CA PRO A 118 -27.69 10.95 -11.37
C PRO A 118 -27.77 12.17 -12.30
N MET A 119 -28.72 12.13 -13.24
CA MET A 119 -28.92 13.17 -14.26
C MET A 119 -28.99 14.57 -13.67
#